data_AF-A0A1J5J1X3-F1
#
_entry.id   AF-A0A1J5J1X3-F1
#
_cell.length_a   1.000
_cell.length_b   1.000
_cell.length_c   1.000
_cell.angle_alpha   90.00
_cell.angle_beta   90.00
_cell.angle_gamma   90.00
#
_symmetry.space_group_name_H-M   'P 1'
#
loop_
_entity.id
_entity.type
_entity.pdbx_description
1 polymer ?
#
loop_
_entity_poly.entity_id
_entity_poly.type
_entity_poly.pdbx_seq_one_letter_code
_entity_poly.pdbx_strand_id
1 'polypeptide(L)'
;MDTERLIRQINAARMEHKIWIQRAESLVSGIEISAEYQPVSAKDSTFGRWYLGHGKVLQDKMAFVQCWAPHEAFHKLYARIYRLITEEMATSTIGRILGKHKKQKTEAQEKAEALLPELYEYYQYINALLEGIALELRQPKAEVKPKPAVKQALTDVTAENFLEDSVDDSIEKSVEEELPWPSPPEPVKPVYHQVKRVADMMDDLDKDLEKWLKE
;
A
#
# COMPACT_ATOMS: atom_id res chain seq x y z
N MET A 1 -12.12 5.45 -15.16
CA MET A 1 -11.07 6.19 -14.44
C MET A 1 -9.81 6.12 -15.28
N ASP A 2 -9.11 7.23 -15.42
CA ASP A 2 -7.88 7.31 -16.22
C ASP A 2 -6.71 6.55 -15.57
N THR A 3 -5.87 5.91 -16.39
CA THR A 3 -4.72 5.09 -15.96
C THR A 3 -3.70 5.94 -15.19
N GLU A 4 -3.39 7.14 -15.66
CA GLU A 4 -2.44 8.04 -14.99
C GLU A 4 -2.96 8.46 -13.61
N ARG A 5 -4.28 8.66 -13.48
CA ARG A 5 -4.90 8.93 -12.18
C ARG A 5 -4.74 7.76 -11.22
N LEU A 6 -4.94 6.52 -11.68
CA LEU A 6 -4.75 5.33 -10.85
C LEU A 6 -3.30 5.17 -10.39
N ILE A 7 -2.33 5.36 -11.29
CA ILE A 7 -0.90 5.29 -10.97
C ILE A 7 -0.52 6.36 -9.94
N ARG A 8 -1.04 7.59 -10.08
CA ARG A 8 -0.82 8.65 -9.08
C ARG A 8 -1.37 8.29 -7.70
N GLN A 9 -2.58 7.72 -7.64
CA GLN A 9 -3.16 7.24 -6.37
C GLN A 9 -2.35 6.12 -5.73
N ILE A 10 -1.87 5.18 -6.53
CA ILE A 10 -0.99 4.09 -6.06
C ILE A 10 0.31 4.66 -5.47
N ASN A 11 0.94 5.62 -6.15
CA ASN A 11 2.16 6.26 -5.64
C ASN A 11 1.90 7.05 -4.35
N ALA A 12 0.78 7.76 -4.26
CA ALA A 12 0.37 8.45 -3.04
C ALA A 12 0.23 7.47 -1.85
N ALA A 13 -0.39 6.31 -2.07
CA ALA A 13 -0.52 5.28 -1.05
C ALA A 13 0.84 4.75 -0.57
N ARG A 14 1.79 4.50 -1.48
CA ARG A 14 3.15 4.06 -1.11
C ARG A 14 3.87 5.08 -0.23
N MET A 15 3.73 6.36 -0.57
CA MET A 15 4.31 7.45 0.21
C MET A 15 3.67 7.58 1.59
N GLU A 16 2.35 7.43 1.70
CA GLU A 16 1.66 7.44 2.99
C GLU A 16 2.16 6.34 3.92
N HIS A 17 2.30 5.09 3.44
CA HIS A 17 2.85 4.00 4.25
C HIS A 17 4.31 4.24 4.68
N LYS A 18 5.13 4.86 3.81
CA LYS A 18 6.49 5.26 4.17
C LYS A 18 6.51 6.30 5.31
N ILE A 19 5.56 7.24 5.28
CA ILE A 19 5.41 8.22 6.36
C ILE A 19 5.05 7.51 7.68
N TRP A 20 4.19 6.49 7.65
CA TRP A 20 3.88 5.69 8.85
C TRP A 20 5.11 4.95 9.43
N ILE A 21 6.00 4.42 8.59
CA ILE A 21 7.29 3.86 9.04
C ILE A 21 8.12 4.92 9.76
N GLN A 22 8.30 6.09 9.15
CA GLN A 22 9.11 7.17 9.75
C GLN A 22 8.54 7.65 11.09
N ARG A 23 7.21 7.65 11.24
CA ARG A 23 6.53 7.94 12.51
C ARG A 23 6.85 6.87 13.56
N ALA A 24 6.82 5.59 13.20
CA ALA A 24 7.17 4.50 14.11
C ALA A 24 8.63 4.59 14.58
N GLU A 25 9.55 4.89 13.67
CA GLU A 25 10.98 5.11 13.99
C GLU A 25 11.16 6.30 14.94
N SER A 26 10.44 7.39 14.70
CA SER A 26 10.47 8.59 15.55
C SER A 26 9.95 8.29 16.97
N LEU A 27 8.84 7.56 17.07
CA LEU A 27 8.26 7.08 18.33
C LEU A 27 9.24 6.26 19.15
N VAL A 28 9.84 5.24 18.53
CA VAL A 28 10.82 4.36 19.16
C VAL A 28 12.07 5.13 19.61
N SER A 29 12.44 6.18 18.86
CA SER A 29 13.56 7.06 19.21
C SER A 29 13.25 8.03 20.36
N GLY A 30 12.02 8.01 20.89
CA GLY A 30 11.58 8.90 21.97
C GLY A 30 11.35 10.34 21.52
N ILE A 31 11.16 10.55 20.21
CA ILE A 31 10.73 11.85 19.68
C ILE A 31 9.24 11.98 19.96
N GLU A 32 8.86 13.08 20.61
CA GLU A 32 7.46 13.39 20.86
C GLU A 32 6.75 13.63 19.52
N ILE A 33 5.68 12.87 19.29
CA ILE A 33 4.85 12.97 18.09
C ILE A 33 3.52 13.62 18.47
N SER A 34 3.04 14.55 17.63
CA SER A 34 1.71 15.16 17.75
C SER A 34 0.58 14.12 17.84
N ALA A 35 -0.53 14.49 18.49
CA ALA A 35 -1.73 13.65 18.62
C ALA A 35 -2.34 13.25 17.26
N GLU A 36 -2.02 13.98 16.19
CA GLU A 36 -2.41 13.66 14.81
C GLU A 36 -1.81 12.34 14.27
N TYR A 37 -0.82 11.79 14.97
CA TYR A 37 -0.11 10.56 14.59
C TYR A 37 -0.59 9.31 15.34
N GLN A 38 -1.74 9.41 16.00
CA GLN A 38 -2.43 8.27 16.57
C GLN A 38 -2.69 7.19 15.51
N PRO A 39 -2.64 5.91 15.89
CA PRO A 39 -2.97 4.83 14.98
C PRO A 39 -4.40 4.99 14.46
N VAL A 40 -4.54 4.95 13.14
CA VAL A 40 -5.84 4.82 12.48
C VAL A 40 -6.05 3.37 12.09
N SER A 41 -7.32 2.94 12.02
CA SER A 41 -7.64 1.61 11.50
C SER A 41 -7.24 1.52 10.02
N ALA A 42 -6.96 0.31 9.55
CA ALA A 42 -6.70 0.09 8.13
C ALA A 42 -7.84 0.61 7.25
N LYS A 43 -9.11 0.46 7.67
CA LYS A 43 -10.27 0.97 6.90
C LYS A 43 -10.33 2.50 6.86
N ASP A 44 -9.85 3.14 7.91
CA ASP A 44 -9.86 4.59 8.07
C ASP A 44 -8.55 5.26 7.60
N SER A 45 -7.59 4.51 7.07
CA SER A 45 -6.43 5.09 6.40
C SER A 45 -6.85 5.68 5.04
N THR A 46 -6.06 6.61 4.47
CA THR A 46 -6.40 7.17 3.15
C THR A 46 -6.36 6.08 2.09
N PHE A 47 -5.35 5.21 2.15
CA PHE A 47 -5.30 3.99 1.35
C PHE A 47 -6.50 3.06 1.57
N GLY A 48 -6.93 2.80 2.81
CA GLY A 48 -8.06 1.92 3.09
C GLY A 48 -9.39 2.43 2.55
N ARG A 49 -9.66 3.74 2.72
CA ARG A 49 -10.82 4.40 2.12
C ARG A 49 -10.78 4.32 0.60
N TRP A 50 -9.61 4.54 0.00
CA TRP A 50 -9.43 4.37 -1.44
C TRP A 50 -9.68 2.91 -1.86
N TYR A 51 -9.05 1.94 -1.20
CA TYR A 51 -9.14 0.50 -1.49
C TYR A 51 -10.59 0.01 -1.49
N LEU A 52 -11.36 0.36 -0.47
CA LEU A 52 -12.76 -0.05 -0.31
C LEU A 52 -13.74 0.78 -1.16
N GLY A 53 -13.29 1.94 -1.65
CA GLY A 53 -14.04 2.85 -2.51
C GLY A 53 -13.57 2.79 -3.96
N HIS A 54 -12.94 3.86 -4.42
CA HIS A 54 -12.54 4.04 -5.81
C HIS A 54 -11.50 3.03 -6.33
N GLY A 55 -10.70 2.44 -5.45
CA GLY A 55 -9.71 1.42 -5.79
C GLY A 55 -10.35 0.11 -6.27
N LYS A 56 -11.62 -0.17 -5.96
CA LYS A 56 -12.34 -1.38 -6.38
C LYS A 56 -12.36 -1.63 -7.88
N VAL A 57 -12.08 -0.62 -8.71
CA VAL A 57 -11.91 -0.81 -10.15
C VAL A 57 -10.77 -1.78 -10.49
N LEU A 58 -9.84 -2.00 -9.56
CA LEU A 58 -8.69 -2.89 -9.67
C LEU A 58 -8.93 -4.27 -9.03
N GLN A 59 -10.16 -4.60 -8.63
CA GLN A 59 -10.46 -5.87 -7.95
C GLN A 59 -10.20 -7.12 -8.80
N ASP A 60 -10.11 -6.97 -10.12
CA ASP A 60 -9.72 -8.03 -11.06
C ASP A 60 -8.20 -8.32 -11.02
N LYS A 61 -7.41 -7.44 -10.38
CA LYS A 61 -5.96 -7.59 -10.22
C LYS A 61 -5.66 -8.38 -8.96
N MET A 62 -5.00 -9.53 -9.11
CA MET A 62 -4.61 -10.38 -7.98
C MET A 62 -3.78 -9.61 -6.95
N ALA A 63 -2.83 -8.79 -7.40
CA ALA A 63 -2.00 -7.97 -6.52
C ALA A 63 -2.83 -6.98 -5.67
N PHE A 64 -3.94 -6.46 -6.22
CA PHE A 64 -4.86 -5.59 -5.47
C PHE A 64 -5.58 -6.37 -4.37
N VAL A 65 -6.12 -7.55 -4.69
CA VAL A 65 -6.77 -8.41 -3.68
C VAL A 65 -5.81 -8.79 -2.56
N GLN A 66 -4.56 -9.09 -2.90
CA GLN A 66 -3.51 -9.46 -1.94
C GLN A 66 -3.04 -8.32 -1.04
N CYS A 67 -3.34 -7.05 -1.36
CA CYS A 67 -2.92 -5.90 -0.54
C CYS A 67 -3.64 -5.81 0.80
N TRP A 68 -4.86 -6.33 0.92
CA TRP A 68 -5.71 -6.03 2.07
C TRP A 68 -5.18 -6.61 3.38
N ALA A 69 -4.91 -7.92 3.40
CA ALA A 69 -4.39 -8.64 4.55
C ALA A 69 -3.10 -8.02 5.14
N PRO A 70 -2.01 -7.79 4.37
CA PRO A 70 -0.80 -7.18 4.90
C PRO A 70 -1.00 -5.71 5.30
N HIS A 71 -1.93 -4.98 4.67
CA HIS A 71 -2.28 -3.62 5.09
C HIS A 71 -2.98 -3.60 6.45
N GLU A 72 -3.89 -4.53 6.74
CA GLU A 72 -4.47 -4.67 8.08
C GLU A 72 -3.41 -5.03 9.13
N ALA A 73 -2.53 -5.97 8.81
CA ALA A 73 -1.43 -6.36 9.70
C ALA A 73 -0.47 -5.20 9.99
N PHE A 74 -0.12 -4.41 8.97
CA PHE A 74 0.70 -3.20 9.10
C PHE A 74 0.11 -2.22 10.12
N HIS A 75 -1.17 -1.87 9.99
CA HIS A 75 -1.84 -0.93 10.90
C HIS A 75 -1.97 -1.48 12.32
N LYS A 76 -2.27 -2.78 12.49
CA LYS A 76 -2.31 -3.43 13.81
C LYS A 76 -0.94 -3.37 14.49
N LEU A 77 0.14 -3.63 13.76
CA LEU A 77 1.49 -3.63 14.30
C LEU A 77 1.95 -2.21 14.66
N TYR A 78 1.66 -1.21 13.82
CA TYR A 78 1.89 0.20 14.16
C TYR A 78 1.15 0.60 15.44
N ALA A 79 -0.12 0.21 15.59
CA ALA A 79 -0.90 0.49 16.79
C ALA A 79 -0.28 -0.14 18.05
N ARG A 80 0.27 -1.36 17.92
CA ARG A 80 0.99 -2.04 19.01
C ARG A 80 2.26 -1.27 19.41
N ILE A 81 3.05 -0.81 18.44
CA ILE A 81 4.25 0.02 18.67
C ILE A 81 3.86 1.31 19.40
N TYR A 82 2.85 2.02 18.90
CA TYR A 82 2.36 3.25 19.51
C TYR A 82 1.95 3.02 20.96
N ARG A 83 1.14 1.97 21.22
CA ARG A 83 0.64 1.63 22.55
C ARG A 83 1.77 1.34 23.54
N LEU A 84 2.76 0.53 23.15
CA LEU A 84 3.93 0.22 23.99
C LEU A 84 4.60 1.52 24.48
N ILE A 85 4.81 2.45 23.56
CA ILE A 85 5.46 3.74 23.86
C ILE A 85 4.55 4.62 24.72
N THR A 86 3.26 4.77 24.39
CA THR A 86 2.38 5.73 25.07
C THR A 86 1.86 5.24 26.42
N GLU A 87 1.58 3.95 26.60
CA GLU A 87 1.11 3.40 27.88
C GLU A 87 2.23 3.42 28.94
N GLU A 88 3.46 3.12 28.55
CA GLU A 88 4.62 3.28 29.44
C GLU A 88 4.87 4.76 29.78
N MET A 89 4.68 5.67 28.81
CA MET A 89 4.74 7.10 29.11
C MET A 89 3.64 7.54 30.08
N ALA A 90 2.42 7.01 29.96
CA ALA A 90 1.32 7.32 30.88
C ALA A 90 1.62 6.88 32.31
N THR A 91 2.20 5.68 32.51
CA THR A 91 2.59 5.20 33.85
C THR A 91 3.87 5.87 34.38
N SER A 92 4.76 6.32 33.50
CA SER A 92 6.06 6.91 33.86
C SER A 92 6.05 8.44 34.05
N THR A 93 4.95 9.12 33.72
CA THR A 93 4.82 10.58 33.92
C THR A 93 4.86 11.01 35.39
N ILE A 94 4.55 10.10 36.33
CA ILE A 94 4.66 10.36 37.79
C ILE A 94 6.12 10.28 38.28
N GLY A 95 7.02 9.62 37.55
CA GLY A 95 8.43 9.44 37.95
C GLY A 95 9.41 10.52 37.49
N ARG A 96 9.00 11.44 36.60
CA ARG A 96 9.90 12.37 35.89
C ARG A 96 10.40 13.57 36.69
N ILE A 97 10.10 13.66 37.98
CA ILE A 97 10.59 14.75 38.85
C ILE A 97 11.99 14.47 39.42
N LEU A 98 12.57 13.28 39.27
CA LEU A 98 13.89 12.98 39.83
C LEU A 98 14.95 12.59 38.78
N GLY A 99 15.78 13.57 38.43
CA GLY A 99 17.23 13.34 38.34
C GLY A 99 17.80 12.88 36.99
N LYS A 100 18.66 13.74 36.45
CA LYS A 100 19.65 13.51 35.39
C LYS A 100 20.29 12.10 35.43
N HIS A 101 19.83 11.17 34.62
CA HIS A 101 20.60 9.98 34.21
C HIS A 101 20.37 9.70 32.72
N LYS A 102 21.40 9.15 32.07
CA LYS A 102 21.53 8.90 30.62
C LYS A 102 20.26 8.35 29.96
N LYS A 103 20.04 8.73 28.70
CA LYS A 103 19.06 8.19 27.72
C LYS A 103 19.24 6.67 27.53
N GLN A 104 18.89 5.87 28.53
CA GLN A 104 18.74 4.44 28.34
C GLN A 104 17.33 4.22 27.76
N LYS A 105 17.23 3.39 26.72
CA LYS A 105 15.92 3.03 26.18
C LYS A 105 15.12 2.35 27.29
N THR A 106 13.85 2.69 27.37
CA THR A 106 12.93 2.01 28.29
C THR A 106 12.64 0.60 27.77
N GLU A 107 12.14 -0.28 28.63
CA GLU A 107 11.78 -1.64 28.21
C GLU A 107 10.72 -1.63 27.10
N ALA A 108 9.74 -0.69 27.15
CA ALA A 108 8.78 -0.59 26.06
C ALA A 108 9.38 0.00 24.78
N GLN A 109 10.39 0.88 24.85
CA GLN A 109 11.15 1.32 23.67
C GLN A 109 11.92 0.17 23.02
N GLU A 110 12.56 -0.71 23.80
CA GLU A 110 13.26 -1.88 23.27
C GLU A 110 12.28 -2.87 22.61
N LYS A 111 11.14 -3.14 23.27
CA LYS A 111 10.07 -3.98 22.69
C LYS A 111 9.50 -3.38 21.41
N ALA A 112 9.27 -2.07 21.37
CA ALA A 112 8.76 -1.38 20.20
C ALA A 112 9.77 -1.37 19.05
N GLU A 113 11.05 -1.18 19.34
CA GLU A 113 12.14 -1.28 18.36
C GLU A 113 12.23 -2.66 17.72
N ALA A 114 12.06 -3.71 18.51
CA ALA A 114 12.09 -5.09 18.01
C ALA A 114 10.95 -5.40 17.01
N LEU A 115 9.88 -4.60 16.99
CA LEU A 115 8.76 -4.72 16.04
C LEU A 115 8.98 -3.94 14.73
N LEU A 116 9.94 -3.01 14.68
CA LEU A 116 10.20 -2.20 13.48
C LEU A 116 10.59 -3.03 12.26
N PRO A 117 11.45 -4.08 12.36
CA PRO A 117 11.76 -4.92 11.22
C PRO A 117 10.52 -5.55 10.59
N GLU A 118 9.60 -6.09 11.40
CA GLU A 118 8.36 -6.70 10.93
C GLU A 118 7.43 -5.66 10.28
N LEU A 119 7.32 -4.47 10.88
CA LEU A 119 6.55 -3.37 10.28
C LEU A 119 7.10 -2.99 8.89
N TYR A 120 8.43 -2.98 8.76
CA TYR A 120 9.11 -2.72 7.49
C TYR A 120 8.87 -3.84 6.47
N GLU A 121 8.81 -5.11 6.88
CA GLU A 121 8.47 -6.22 5.97
C GLU A 121 7.07 -6.07 5.39
N TYR A 122 6.06 -5.72 6.20
CA TYR A 122 4.72 -5.44 5.70
C TYR A 122 4.70 -4.26 4.72
N TYR A 123 5.39 -3.16 5.05
CA TYR A 123 5.54 -2.00 4.17
C TYR A 123 6.13 -2.39 2.81
N GLN A 124 7.23 -3.16 2.81
CA GLN A 124 7.87 -3.60 1.57
C GLN A 124 6.96 -4.50 0.75
N TYR A 125 6.25 -5.41 1.40
CA TYR A 125 5.33 -6.31 0.72
C TYR A 125 4.16 -5.56 0.07
N ILE A 126 3.52 -4.63 0.80
CA ILE A 126 2.47 -3.76 0.25
C ILE A 126 3.01 -2.96 -0.94
N ASN A 127 4.20 -2.37 -0.82
CA ASN A 127 4.80 -1.61 -1.91
C ASN A 127 5.09 -2.47 -3.16
N ALA A 128 5.52 -3.71 -2.98
CA ALA A 128 5.77 -4.62 -4.09
C ALA A 128 4.48 -4.95 -4.85
N LEU A 129 3.38 -5.18 -4.12
CA LEU A 129 2.06 -5.40 -4.72
C LEU A 129 1.57 -4.16 -5.46
N LEU A 130 1.71 -2.98 -4.85
CA LEU A 130 1.33 -1.71 -5.45
C LEU A 130 2.14 -1.37 -6.71
N GLU A 131 3.46 -1.63 -6.72
CA GLU A 131 4.28 -1.50 -7.92
C GLU A 131 3.87 -2.51 -8.99
N GLY A 132 3.54 -3.75 -8.61
CA GLY A 132 3.01 -4.75 -9.54
C GLY A 132 1.77 -4.27 -10.28
N ILE A 133 0.81 -3.70 -9.55
CA ILE A 133 -0.40 -3.10 -10.15
C ILE A 133 -0.02 -1.94 -11.08
N ALA A 134 0.87 -1.04 -10.66
CA ALA A 134 1.29 0.09 -11.48
C ALA A 134 1.98 -0.36 -12.78
N LEU A 135 2.80 -1.41 -12.72
CA LEU A 135 3.44 -2.00 -13.90
C LEU A 135 2.42 -2.62 -14.85
N GLU A 136 1.45 -3.38 -14.32
CA GLU A 136 0.37 -3.95 -15.13
C GLU A 136 -0.47 -2.87 -15.82
N LEU A 137 -0.74 -1.75 -15.14
CA LEU A 137 -1.49 -0.62 -15.70
C LEU A 137 -0.74 0.10 -16.82
N ARG A 138 0.60 0.16 -16.76
CA ARG A 138 1.45 0.76 -17.80
C ARG A 138 1.58 -0.10 -19.04
N GLN A 139 1.35 -1.41 -18.94
CA GLN A 139 1.43 -2.28 -20.11
C GLN A 139 0.25 -2.00 -21.04
N PRO A 140 0.48 -1.78 -22.35
CA PRO A 140 -0.61 -1.71 -23.29
C PRO A 140 -1.38 -3.04 -23.21
N LYS A 141 -2.70 -2.98 -23.09
CA LYS A 141 -3.54 -4.18 -23.24
C LYS A 141 -3.16 -4.78 -24.59
N ALA A 142 -2.53 -5.96 -24.58
CA ALA A 142 -2.27 -6.67 -25.81
C ALA A 142 -3.62 -6.85 -26.52
N GLU A 143 -3.78 -6.25 -27.70
CA GLU A 143 -4.88 -6.60 -28.57
C GLU A 143 -4.72 -8.08 -28.89
N VAL A 144 -5.53 -8.91 -28.22
CA VAL A 144 -5.72 -10.28 -28.65
C VAL A 144 -6.46 -10.19 -29.97
N LYS A 145 -5.71 -10.07 -31.07
CA LYS A 145 -6.27 -10.25 -32.41
C LYS A 145 -6.96 -11.61 -32.37
N PRO A 146 -8.28 -11.68 -32.65
CA PRO A 146 -8.96 -12.97 -32.64
C PRO A 146 -8.18 -13.88 -33.59
N LYS A 147 -7.73 -15.02 -33.06
CA LYS A 147 -7.07 -16.07 -33.85
C LYS A 147 -7.96 -16.28 -35.08
N PRO A 148 -7.48 -16.08 -36.32
CA PRO A 148 -8.33 -16.25 -37.48
C PRO A 148 -8.90 -17.65 -37.40
N ALA A 149 -10.24 -17.73 -37.33
CA ALA A 149 -10.93 -19.00 -37.42
C ALA A 149 -10.38 -19.69 -38.67
N VAL A 150 -9.86 -20.90 -38.50
CA VAL A 150 -9.45 -21.76 -39.61
C VAL A 150 -10.72 -22.08 -40.39
N LYS A 151 -11.06 -21.21 -41.33
CA LYS A 151 -12.06 -21.49 -42.35
C LYS A 151 -11.37 -22.42 -43.32
N GLN A 152 -11.77 -23.69 -43.29
CA GLN A 152 -11.46 -24.63 -44.37
C GLN A 152 -11.84 -23.97 -45.70
N ALA A 153 -10.88 -23.99 -46.61
CA ALA A 153 -11.02 -23.46 -47.95
C ALA A 153 -12.17 -24.17 -48.68
N LEU A 154 -13.10 -23.39 -49.21
CA LEU A 154 -13.72 -23.67 -50.50
C LEU A 154 -14.37 -22.40 -51.06
N THR A 155 -14.21 -22.24 -52.37
CA THR A 155 -14.89 -21.35 -53.31
C THR A 155 -14.20 -20.05 -53.73
N ASP A 156 -14.25 -19.90 -55.05
CA ASP A 156 -13.50 -19.10 -55.98
C ASP A 156 -13.84 -17.61 -56.00
N VAL A 157 -12.83 -16.81 -56.37
CA VAL A 157 -12.83 -15.77 -57.41
C VAL A 157 -14.12 -14.97 -57.60
N THR A 158 -14.12 -13.70 -57.16
CA THR A 158 -14.04 -12.52 -58.06
C THR A 158 -14.03 -11.24 -57.23
N ALA A 159 -13.20 -10.30 -57.68
CA ALA A 159 -13.01 -8.98 -57.11
C ALA A 159 -13.86 -7.97 -57.88
N GLU A 160 -14.62 -7.11 -57.19
CA GLU A 160 -14.99 -5.78 -57.66
C GLU A 160 -15.15 -4.80 -56.48
N ASN A 161 -14.28 -3.78 -56.47
CA ASN A 161 -14.46 -2.35 -56.17
C ASN A 161 -15.60 -1.89 -55.23
N PHE A 162 -15.29 -1.05 -54.23
CA PHE A 162 -15.69 0.37 -54.21
C PHE A 162 -15.05 1.14 -53.03
N LEU A 163 -15.09 2.47 -53.14
CA LEU A 163 -14.19 3.51 -52.65
C LEU A 163 -14.76 4.27 -51.42
N GLU A 164 -13.87 4.92 -50.64
CA GLU A 164 -14.06 6.24 -49.95
C GLU A 164 -15.10 6.34 -48.80
N ASP A 165 -15.03 7.19 -47.75
CA ASP A 165 -14.18 8.33 -47.33
C ASP A 165 -14.52 8.73 -45.86
N SER A 166 -13.64 9.51 -45.19
CA SER A 166 -13.83 10.58 -44.14
C SER A 166 -14.83 10.40 -42.95
N VAL A 167 -14.79 11.04 -41.76
CA VAL A 167 -14.35 12.33 -41.16
C VAL A 167 -14.35 12.12 -39.62
N ASP A 168 -13.34 12.51 -38.83
CA ASP A 168 -13.15 13.76 -38.04
C ASP A 168 -14.23 14.12 -36.99
N ASP A 169 -13.81 14.37 -35.72
CA ASP A 169 -13.91 15.68 -35.04
C ASP A 169 -13.93 15.63 -33.47
N SER A 170 -13.10 16.51 -32.88
CA SER A 170 -13.16 17.24 -31.59
C SER A 170 -13.56 16.54 -30.28
N ILE A 171 -12.68 16.42 -29.27
CA ILE A 171 -12.13 17.45 -28.35
C ILE A 171 -13.21 18.25 -27.60
N GLU A 172 -13.44 17.92 -26.33
CA GLU A 172 -13.83 18.89 -25.31
C GLU A 172 -13.13 18.63 -23.97
N LYS A 173 -12.94 19.74 -23.26
CA LYS A 173 -11.87 20.05 -22.30
C LYS A 173 -12.49 20.19 -20.92
N SER A 174 -11.83 19.72 -19.86
CA SER A 174 -12.12 20.16 -18.49
C SER A 174 -10.84 20.19 -17.67
N VAL A 175 -10.55 21.39 -17.18
CA VAL A 175 -9.38 21.78 -16.39
C VAL A 175 -9.73 21.50 -14.92
N GLU A 176 -9.03 20.56 -14.29
CA GLU A 176 -8.96 20.45 -12.84
C GLU A 176 -7.64 21.09 -12.37
N GLU A 177 -7.77 22.00 -11.42
CA GLU A 177 -6.72 22.81 -10.82
C GLU A 177 -5.91 21.95 -9.82
N GLU A 178 -4.72 21.49 -10.22
CA GLU A 178 -3.81 20.73 -9.34
C GLU A 178 -2.86 21.67 -8.57
N LEU A 179 -2.95 21.64 -7.25
CA LEU A 179 -1.91 22.17 -6.35
C LEU A 179 -0.60 21.39 -6.56
N PRO A 180 0.58 22.04 -6.55
CA PRO A 180 1.85 21.38 -6.84
C PRO A 180 2.32 20.49 -5.68
N TRP A 181 2.46 19.19 -5.94
CA TRP A 181 3.03 18.22 -5.01
C TRP A 181 4.54 18.05 -5.22
N PRO A 182 5.32 17.77 -4.15
CA PRO A 182 6.78 17.69 -4.20
C PRO A 182 7.29 16.46 -4.98
N SER A 183 8.47 16.59 -5.57
CA SER A 183 9.10 15.60 -6.45
C SER A 183 9.36 14.24 -5.77
N PRO A 184 9.19 13.12 -6.48
CA PRO A 184 9.40 11.78 -5.93
C PRO A 184 10.89 11.50 -5.64
N PRO A 185 11.23 10.82 -4.53
CA PRO A 185 12.58 10.28 -4.32
C PRO A 185 12.83 9.06 -5.22
N GLU A 186 14.11 8.78 -5.50
CA GLU A 186 14.55 7.73 -6.42
C GLU A 186 14.18 6.29 -5.98
N PRO A 187 13.95 5.37 -6.94
CA PRO A 187 13.50 4.00 -6.66
C PRO A 187 14.62 3.10 -6.10
N VAL A 188 14.30 2.35 -5.04
CA VAL A 188 15.15 1.31 -4.46
C VAL A 188 14.73 -0.07 -5.00
N LYS A 189 15.70 -0.94 -5.32
CA LYS A 189 15.45 -2.26 -5.94
C LYS A 189 14.87 -3.29 -4.93
N PRO A 190 13.89 -4.12 -5.32
CA PRO A 190 13.24 -5.09 -4.42
C PRO A 190 13.97 -6.45 -4.30
N VAL A 191 13.84 -7.11 -3.14
CA VAL A 191 14.36 -8.46 -2.85
C VAL A 191 13.18 -9.45 -2.68
N TYR A 192 13.16 -10.52 -3.48
CA TYR A 192 11.99 -11.38 -3.76
C TYR A 192 11.80 -12.62 -2.83
N HIS A 193 12.13 -12.59 -1.53
CA HIS A 193 12.06 -13.78 -0.65
C HIS A 193 10.99 -13.79 0.46
N GLN A 194 10.04 -12.85 0.49
CA GLN A 194 9.17 -12.65 1.68
C GLN A 194 7.77 -13.30 1.64
N VAL A 195 7.26 -13.81 0.52
CA VAL A 195 5.83 -14.15 0.39
C VAL A 195 5.37 -15.34 1.27
N LYS A 196 6.19 -16.39 1.43
CA LYS A 196 5.82 -17.56 2.25
C LYS A 196 5.90 -17.29 3.76
N ARG A 197 6.86 -16.46 4.18
CA ARG A 197 7.06 -16.11 5.60
C ARG A 197 5.88 -15.31 6.15
N VAL A 198 5.34 -14.38 5.35
CA VAL A 198 4.19 -13.56 5.77
C VAL A 198 2.93 -14.40 5.97
N ALA A 199 2.64 -15.38 5.11
CA ALA A 199 1.47 -16.24 5.24
C ALA A 199 1.53 -17.13 6.49
N ASP A 200 2.66 -17.79 6.73
CA ASP A 200 2.85 -18.65 7.91
C ASP A 200 2.79 -17.83 9.22
N MET A 201 3.23 -16.55 9.20
CA MET A 201 3.18 -15.65 10.35
C MET A 201 1.77 -15.12 10.67
N MET A 202 0.89 -14.94 9.67
CA MET A 202 -0.48 -14.48 9.90
C MET A 202 -1.30 -15.51 10.70
N ASP A 203 -1.09 -16.80 10.43
CA ASP A 203 -1.75 -17.89 11.16
C ASP A 203 -1.33 -17.94 12.64
N ASP A 204 -0.12 -17.50 12.98
CA ASP A 204 0.36 -17.48 14.36
C ASP A 204 -0.14 -16.23 15.12
N LEU A 205 -0.26 -15.08 14.43
CA LEU A 205 -0.81 -13.86 15.01
C LEU A 205 -2.28 -13.99 15.41
N ASP A 206 -3.09 -14.65 14.57
CA ASP A 206 -4.51 -14.87 14.87
C ASP A 206 -4.70 -15.85 16.04
N LYS A 207 -3.84 -16.87 16.17
CA LYS A 207 -3.87 -17.81 17.32
C LYS A 207 -3.51 -17.12 18.64
N ASP A 208 -2.49 -16.27 18.63
CA ASP A 208 -2.09 -15.52 19.83
C ASP A 208 -3.18 -14.53 20.25
N LEU A 209 -3.86 -13.90 19.28
CA LEU A 209 -5.00 -13.02 19.54
C LEU A 209 -6.20 -13.79 20.13
N GLU A 210 -6.55 -14.94 19.56
CA GLU A 210 -7.67 -15.77 20.06
C GLU A 210 -7.40 -16.37 21.43
N LYS A 211 -6.15 -16.74 21.72
CA LYS A 211 -5.75 -17.25 23.03
C LYS A 211 -5.87 -16.17 24.08
N TRP A 212 -5.44 -14.95 23.77
CA TRP A 212 -5.50 -13.81 24.70
C TRP A 212 -6.93 -13.29 24.92
N LEU A 213 -7.84 -13.44 23.95
CA LEU A 213 -9.26 -13.08 24.11
C LEU A 213 -10.05 -14.06 25.00
N LYS A 214 -9.49 -15.22 25.33
CA LYS A 214 -10.11 -16.25 26.17
C LYS A 214 -9.62 -16.24 27.62
N GLU A 215 -8.62 -15.42 27.94
CA GLU A 215 -8.09 -15.19 29.30
C GLU A 215 -8.59 -13.85 29.85
#